data_AF-A0A537R937-F1
#
_entry.id   AF-A0A537R937-F1
#
_cell.length_a   1.000
_cell.length_b   1.000
_cell.length_c   1.000
_cell.angle_alpha   90.00
_cell.angle_beta   90.00
_cell.angle_gamma   90.00
#
_symmetry.space_group_name_H-M   'P 1'
#
loop_
_entity.id
_entity.type
_entity.pdbx_description
1 polymer ?
#
loop_
_entity_poly.entity_id
_entity_poly.type
_entity_poly.pdbx_seq_one_letter_code
_entity_poly.pdbx_strand_id
1 'polypeptide(L)' 'MKGYMIQPDAEYRHKWRKGDIVIWDNRCSYHKAAGDYPPEEDRIHWRVSINDFGIEVREAAE' A
#
# COMPACT_ATOMS: atom_id res chain seq x y z
N MET A 1 -14.93 -6.58 13.58
CA MET A 1 -14.13 -6.95 12.39
C MET A 1 -12.66 -6.56 12.52
N LYS A 2 -12.32 -5.31 12.89
CA LYS A 2 -10.92 -4.85 13.04
C LYS A 2 -10.04 -5.75 13.95
N GLY A 3 -10.60 -6.24 15.06
CA GLY A 3 -9.88 -7.08 16.04
C GLY A 3 -9.45 -8.47 15.56
N TYR A 4 -9.92 -8.94 14.40
CA TYR A 4 -9.44 -10.18 13.77
C TYR A 4 -8.49 -9.92 12.60
N MET A 5 -8.52 -8.71 12.03
CA MET A 5 -7.73 -8.34 10.86
C MET A 5 -6.40 -7.70 11.22
N ILE A 6 -6.34 -7.04 12.38
CA ILE A 6 -5.16 -6.30 12.84
C ILE A 6 -4.64 -6.98 14.09
N GLN A 7 -3.44 -7.57 13.97
CA GLN A 7 -2.72 -8.11 15.11
C GLN A 7 -2.23 -6.97 16.02
N PRO A 8 -2.14 -7.18 17.34
CA PRO A 8 -1.46 -6.26 18.23
C PRO A 8 -0.05 -5.94 17.68
N ASP A 9 0.33 -4.67 17.72
CA ASP A 9 1.63 -4.16 17.27
C ASP A 9 1.97 -4.32 15.77
N ALA A 10 1.04 -4.78 14.94
CA ALA A 10 1.23 -4.90 13.49
C ALA A 10 0.80 -3.65 12.69
N GLU A 11 0.39 -2.56 13.36
CA GLU A 11 0.01 -1.30 12.69
C GLU A 11 1.24 -0.41 12.44
N TYR A 12 1.46 -0.06 11.18
CA TYR A 12 2.41 0.99 10.79
C TYR A 12 1.66 2.23 10.29
N ARG A 13 2.03 3.41 10.80
CA ARG A 13 1.50 4.71 10.33
C ARG A 13 2.63 5.54 9.72
N HIS A 14 2.56 5.71 8.41
CA HIS A 14 3.49 6.55 7.68
C HIS A 14 3.13 8.03 7.82
N LYS A 15 4.11 8.86 8.20
CA LYS A 15 3.99 10.33 8.17
C LYS A 15 4.61 10.85 6.87
N TRP A 16 3.76 11.07 5.88
CA TRP A 16 4.17 11.51 4.54
C TRP A 16 4.98 12.81 4.54
N ARG A 17 6.04 12.82 3.75
CA ARG A 17 6.82 13.99 3.33
C ARG A 17 6.93 14.02 1.82
N LYS A 18 7.15 15.21 1.27
CA LYS A 18 7.34 15.38 -0.18
C LYS A 18 8.55 14.56 -0.65
N GLY A 19 8.33 13.70 -1.64
CA GLY A 19 9.35 12.82 -2.21
C GLY A 19 9.40 11.42 -1.59
N ASP A 20 8.63 11.14 -0.54
CA ASP A 20 8.56 9.79 0.03
C ASP A 20 7.95 8.80 -0.97
N ILE A 21 8.52 7.60 -0.98
CA ILE A 21 7.99 6.44 -1.69
C ILE A 21 7.77 5.35 -0.66
N VAL A 22 6.55 4.82 -0.62
CA VAL A 22 6.20 3.66 0.21
C VAL A 22 5.85 2.52 -0.72
N ILE A 23 6.45 1.36 -0.45
CA ILE A 23 6.16 0.10 -1.13
C ILE A 23 5.53 -0.83 -0.10
N TRP A 24 4.44 -1.48 -0.47
CA TRP A 24 3.78 -2.50 0.36
C TRP A 24 3.40 -3.70 -0.49
N ASP A 25 3.42 -4.88 0.12
CA ASP A 25 2.99 -6.13 -0.53
C ASP A 25 1.48 -6.31 -0.35
N ASN A 26 0.73 -6.24 -1.45
CA ASN A 26 -0.74 -6.36 -1.43
C ASN A 26 -1.23 -7.75 -1.00
N ARG A 27 -0.38 -8.78 -1.00
CA ARG A 27 -0.79 -10.16 -0.67
C ARG A 27 -0.93 -10.40 0.83
N CYS A 28 -0.21 -9.63 1.65
CA CYS A 28 -0.13 -9.86 3.09
C CYS A 28 -0.33 -8.59 3.93
N SER A 29 -0.63 -7.45 3.31
CA SER A 29 -0.90 -6.19 4.01
C SER A 29 -2.28 -5.64 3.73
N TYR A 30 -2.88 -5.02 4.75
CA TYR A 30 -4.03 -4.14 4.58
C TYR A 30 -3.56 -2.69 4.71
N HIS A 31 -4.07 -1.81 3.86
CA HIS A 31 -3.80 -0.38 3.93
C HIS A 31 -5.10 0.42 3.93
N LYS A 32 -5.07 1.60 4.55
CA LYS A 32 -6.19 2.55 4.55
C LYS A 32 -5.66 3.97 4.36
N ALA A 33 -6.41 4.80 3.66
CA ALA A 33 -6.23 6.24 3.74
C ALA A 33 -6.66 6.69 5.15
N ALA A 34 -5.76 7.29 5.92
CA ALA A 34 -6.03 7.64 7.31
C ALA A 34 -6.96 8.86 7.47
N GLY A 35 -7.15 9.67 6.42
CA GLY A 35 -8.08 10.81 6.40
C GLY A 35 -7.76 11.89 7.44
N ASP A 36 -6.52 11.91 7.91
CA ASP A 36 -6.03 12.68 9.06
C ASP A 36 -5.26 13.94 8.67
N TYR A 37 -5.53 14.47 7.46
CA TYR A 37 -4.90 15.67 6.94
C TYR A 37 -5.91 16.82 6.83
N PRO A 38 -5.48 18.08 7.00
CA PRO A 38 -6.36 19.23 6.88
C PRO A 38 -6.98 19.31 5.46
N PRO A 39 -8.30 19.56 5.33
CA PRO A 39 -8.97 19.66 4.02
C PRO A 39 -8.39 20.72 3.08
N GLU A 40 -7.76 21.75 3.66
CA GLU A 40 -7.10 22.85 2.96
C GLU A 40 -5.71 22.50 2.40
N GLU A 41 -5.14 21.36 2.79
CA GLU A 41 -3.85 20.89 2.30
C GLU A 41 -4.00 19.87 1.18
N ASP A 42 -3.48 20.18 0.00
CA ASP A 42 -3.40 19.23 -1.11
C ASP A 42 -2.42 18.10 -0.79
N ARG A 43 -2.89 16.86 -0.93
CA ARG A 43 -2.09 15.65 -0.82
C ARG A 43 -2.24 14.79 -2.07
N ILE A 44 -1.34 15.00 -3.03
CA ILE A 44 -1.34 14.31 -4.33
C ILE A 44 -0.39 13.13 -4.28
N HIS A 45 -0.92 11.92 -4.47
CA HIS A 45 -0.15 10.68 -4.50
C HIS A 45 -0.21 10.04 -5.88
N TRP A 46 0.92 9.50 -6.34
CA TRP A 46 1.00 8.67 -7.54
C TRP A 46 1.16 7.21 -7.12
N ARG A 47 0.41 6.30 -7.74
CA ARG A 47 0.47 4.87 -7.45
C ARG A 47 0.74 4.07 -8.71
N VAL A 48 1.70 3.15 -8.62
CA VAL A 48 1.91 2.09 -9.60
C VAL A 48 1.63 0.76 -8.91
N SER A 49 0.92 -0.13 -9.60
CA SER A 49 0.70 -1.51 -9.16
C SER A 49 1.59 -2.44 -9.98
N ILE A 50 2.35 -3.28 -9.30
CA ILE A 50 3.10 -4.37 -9.93
C ILE A 50 2.22 -5.62 -9.80
N ASN A 51 1.94 -6.25 -10.92
CA ASN A 51 1.14 -7.47 -11.02
C ASN A 51 2.01 -8.55 -11.70
N ASP A 52 1.64 -9.81 -11.54
CA ASP A 52 2.40 -10.96 -12.07
C ASP A 52 2.24 -11.19 -13.58
N PHE A 53 1.68 -10.23 -14.31
CA PHE A 53 1.53 -10.29 -15.76
C PHE A 53 2.91 -10.37 -16.43
N GLY A 54 3.35 -11.58 -16.74
CA GLY A 54 4.65 -11.89 -17.33
C GLY A 54 5.36 -13.10 -16.72
N ILE A 55 5.01 -13.52 -15.50
CA ILE A 55 5.51 -14.80 -14.94
C ILE A 55 4.84 -15.97 -15.66
N GLU A 56 3.51 -15.98 -15.75
CA GLU A 56 2.76 -17.02 -16.49
C GLU A 56 3.19 -17.12 -17.96
N VAL A 57 3.54 -15.98 -18.59
CA VAL A 57 4.01 -15.93 -19.98
C VAL A 57 5.43 -16.50 -20.12
N ARG A 58 6.30 -16.29 -19.13
CA ARG A 58 7.64 -16.89 -19.11
C ARG A 58 7.59 -18.38 -18.80
N GLU A 59 6.77 -18.80 -17.85
CA GLU A 59 6.60 -20.22 -17.49
C GLU A 59 5.93 -21.03 -18.60
N ALA A 60 5.02 -20.44 -19.38
CA ALA A 60 4.41 -21.10 -20.54
C ALA A 60 5.33 -21.15 -21.78
N ALA A 61 6.44 -20.42 -21.78
CA ALA A 61 7.42 -20.37 -22.86
C ALA A 61 8.65 -21.28 -22.62
N GLU A 62 8.73 -21.92 -21.45
CA GLU A 62 9.65 -23.02 -21.12
C GLU A 62 8.96 -24.37 -21.28
#